data_AF-A0A9E5VUL1-F1
#
_entry.id   AF-A0A9E5VUL1-F1
#
_cell.length_a   1.000
_cell.length_b   1.000
_cell.length_c   1.000
_cell.angle_alpha   90.00
_cell.angle_beta   90.00
_cell.angle_gamma   90.00
#
_symmetry.space_group_name_H-M   'P 1'
#
loop_
_entity.id
_entity.type
_entity.pdbx_description
1 polymer ?
#
loop_
_entity_poly.entity_id
_entity_poly.type
_entity_poly.pdbx_seq_one_letter_code
_entity_poly.pdbx_strand_id
1 'polypeptide(L)'
;MRRPLKLRRYLVHFSSHNIPQIFTDVLVLGSGVAGLTAALALPERTSVLVVTKGELHDGSTNEAQGGVASAMGPGDTPEQHARDTLEAGCGVCNEDTVRLVTEEGPACMEDLARLGVRFDRANDALSFTREGGHGRARILHADGDATGRAIATVLCARARERANTDIFEHTFALDLLTLDGTCHGALIWSESRGLMMVRARQTVLATGGCGRIYRETSNPPVVTGDGLAMAFRAGASLQDMEFMQFHPTTLYVAGASRALISESLRGEGGVLRNRAGERFMDRYHPDAELAPRDVVSRSIIEELRRTGHTCVYLDVRTMSADYLATRFPTITGLCRRFGLEPSADLIPVRPAAHYMVGGVRTDLEGRTDIRNLLACGEVACTGLHGANRLGSNSLLEGLVFGRRCAATAQAAIDRAPEALSVHAIQGLPEEPAYGNLNLADVGNSLRSLVWRSAGVVRTGSELDEALEMITFWCRYLMDKEFDGPEGWELQNMLTVSRLVCMSARQRGESRGVHYRSDFPETSPNWRRHIITANASQEWL
;
A
#
# COMPACT_ATOMS: atom_id res chain seq x y z
N MET A 1 -25.54 -29.29 -5.77
CA MET A 1 -25.73 -27.90 -6.23
C MET A 1 -24.64 -27.04 -5.60
N ARG A 2 -23.94 -26.20 -6.38
CA ARG A 2 -22.97 -25.24 -5.81
C ARG A 2 -23.75 -24.17 -5.06
N ARG A 3 -23.39 -23.87 -3.80
CA ARG A 3 -24.00 -22.79 -3.01
C ARG A 3 -23.81 -21.46 -3.74
N PRO A 4 -24.85 -20.61 -3.89
CA PRO A 4 -24.68 -19.29 -4.48
C PRO A 4 -23.73 -18.48 -3.61
N LEU A 5 -22.90 -17.65 -4.25
CA LEU A 5 -22.01 -16.76 -3.53
C LEU A 5 -22.83 -15.60 -2.98
N LYS A 6 -22.97 -15.54 -1.65
CA LYS A 6 -23.68 -14.45 -0.97
C LYS A 6 -22.66 -13.43 -0.47
N LEU A 7 -22.85 -12.18 -0.89
CA LEU A 7 -22.08 -11.06 -0.39
C LEU A 7 -22.90 -10.27 0.61
N ARG A 8 -22.33 -10.09 1.80
CA ARG A 8 -22.88 -9.16 2.77
C ARG A 8 -22.33 -7.76 2.51
N ARG A 9 -23.22 -6.77 2.58
CA ARG A 9 -22.81 -5.35 2.60
C ARG A 9 -21.98 -5.04 3.84
N TYR A 10 -22.29 -5.67 4.97
CA TYR A 10 -21.61 -5.49 6.25
C TYR A 10 -21.14 -6.86 6.77
N LEU A 11 -19.92 -6.93 7.30
CA LEU A 11 -19.34 -8.17 7.83
C LEU A 11 -20.03 -8.66 9.12
N VAL A 12 -20.68 -7.74 9.83
CA VAL A 12 -21.35 -8.01 11.11
C VAL A 12 -22.79 -7.48 11.10
N HIS A 13 -23.64 -8.11 11.92
CA HIS A 13 -24.97 -7.61 12.20
C HIS A 13 -24.93 -6.48 13.23
N PHE A 14 -25.70 -5.41 12.99
CA PHE A 14 -25.77 -4.27 13.89
C PHE A 14 -27.05 -3.46 13.70
N SER A 15 -27.42 -2.70 14.72
CA SER A 15 -28.43 -1.65 14.63
C SER A 15 -27.90 -0.40 15.31
N SER A 16 -28.00 0.75 14.62
CA SER A 16 -27.61 2.05 15.17
C SER A 16 -28.29 2.40 16.49
N HIS A 17 -29.41 1.75 16.84
CA HIS A 17 -30.14 1.98 18.09
C HIS A 17 -29.50 1.29 19.31
N ASN A 18 -28.68 0.26 19.06
CA ASN A 18 -28.24 -0.68 20.09
C ASN A 18 -26.72 -0.70 20.30
N ILE A 19 -25.96 0.10 19.54
CA ILE A 19 -24.50 0.18 19.65
C ILE A 19 -24.06 1.61 19.99
N PRO A 20 -22.98 1.78 20.78
CA PRO A 20 -22.43 3.10 21.10
C PRO A 20 -22.12 3.89 19.83
N GLN A 21 -22.41 5.19 19.87
CA GLN A 21 -22.17 6.11 18.75
C GLN A 21 -21.17 7.20 19.16
N ILE A 22 -20.21 7.46 18.28
CA ILE A 22 -19.21 8.53 18.39
C ILE A 22 -19.42 9.50 17.24
N PHE A 23 -19.33 10.79 17.49
CA PHE A 23 -19.51 11.83 16.48
C PHE A 23 -18.22 12.62 16.31
N THR A 24 -17.84 12.90 15.07
CA THR A 24 -16.66 13.70 14.73
C THR A 24 -16.91 14.43 13.41
N ASP A 25 -16.20 15.52 13.14
CA ASP A 25 -16.28 16.17 11.83
C ASP A 25 -15.57 15.31 10.78
N VAL A 26 -14.37 14.83 11.08
CA VAL A 26 -13.56 14.01 10.17
C VAL A 26 -13.11 12.72 10.84
N LEU A 27 -13.50 11.59 10.25
CA LEU A 27 -12.97 10.28 10.59
C LEU A 27 -11.82 9.92 9.65
N VAL A 28 -10.65 9.62 10.19
CA VAL A 28 -9.49 9.12 9.44
C VAL A 28 -9.26 7.65 9.77
N LEU A 29 -9.34 6.79 8.77
CA LEU A 29 -9.10 5.35 8.91
C LEU A 29 -7.69 5.00 8.45
N GLY A 30 -6.78 4.80 9.40
CA GLY A 30 -5.36 4.51 9.18
C GLY A 30 -4.45 5.66 9.61
N SER A 31 -3.34 5.30 10.27
CA SER A 31 -2.37 6.24 10.84
C SER A 31 -1.01 6.24 10.14
N GLY A 32 -0.96 5.81 8.88
CA GLY A 32 0.24 6.00 8.06
C GLY A 32 0.48 7.48 7.71
N VAL A 33 1.53 7.76 6.93
CA VAL A 33 1.90 9.13 6.50
C VAL A 33 0.71 9.90 5.94
N ALA A 34 -0.15 9.26 5.13
CA ALA A 34 -1.29 9.91 4.50
C ALA A 34 -2.37 10.31 5.52
N GLY A 35 -2.75 9.40 6.41
CA GLY A 35 -3.79 9.63 7.41
C GLY A 35 -3.38 10.66 8.46
N LEU A 36 -2.16 10.55 8.98
CA LEU A 36 -1.66 11.54 9.96
C LEU A 36 -1.45 12.91 9.30
N THR A 37 -1.01 12.97 8.04
CA THR A 37 -0.94 14.25 7.32
C THR A 37 -2.33 14.86 7.14
N ALA A 38 -3.33 14.06 6.78
CA ALA A 38 -4.71 14.54 6.67
C ALA A 38 -5.24 15.07 8.01
N ALA A 39 -5.04 14.34 9.10
CA ALA A 39 -5.44 14.77 10.44
C ALA A 39 -4.74 16.07 10.87
N LEU A 40 -3.43 16.17 10.65
CA LEU A 40 -2.63 17.33 11.02
C LEU A 40 -2.85 18.56 10.14
N ALA A 41 -3.34 18.39 8.91
CA ALA A 41 -3.63 19.51 8.01
C ALA A 41 -5.00 20.17 8.28
N LEU A 42 -5.87 19.54 9.08
CA LEU A 42 -7.16 20.11 9.48
C LEU A 42 -6.97 21.24 10.52
N PRO A 43 -7.82 22.29 10.51
CA PRO A 43 -7.75 23.36 11.49
C PRO A 43 -8.20 22.89 12.88
N GLU A 44 -7.73 23.55 13.93
CA GLU A 44 -8.03 23.18 15.34
C GLU A 44 -9.52 23.21 15.71
N ARG A 45 -10.35 23.94 14.95
CA ARG A 45 -11.80 23.99 15.14
C ARG A 45 -12.54 22.74 14.66
N THR A 46 -11.87 21.84 13.94
CA THR A 46 -12.49 20.67 13.31
C THR A 46 -12.13 19.45 14.14
N SER A 47 -13.14 18.75 14.67
CA SER A 47 -12.90 17.54 15.45
C SER A 47 -12.45 16.39 14.54
N VAL A 48 -11.43 15.64 14.97
CA VAL A 48 -10.85 14.53 14.20
C VAL A 48 -10.78 13.28 15.07
N LEU A 49 -11.24 12.15 14.53
CA LEU A 49 -10.98 10.83 15.10
C LEU A 49 -10.10 10.02 14.15
N VAL A 50 -8.91 9.64 14.61
CA VAL A 50 -8.02 8.70 13.91
C VAL A 50 -8.25 7.31 14.48
N VAL A 51 -8.59 6.36 13.61
CA VAL A 51 -8.75 4.94 13.96
C VAL A 51 -7.65 4.13 13.29
N THR A 52 -6.93 3.33 14.07
CA THR A 52 -5.89 2.44 13.56
C THR A 52 -5.97 1.05 14.18
N LYS A 53 -5.74 0.04 13.33
CA LYS A 53 -5.91 -1.39 13.69
C LYS A 53 -4.88 -1.86 14.71
N GLY A 54 -3.66 -1.32 14.65
CA GLY A 54 -2.56 -1.64 15.55
C GLY A 54 -2.23 -0.45 16.45
N GLU A 55 -0.96 -0.31 16.78
CA GLU A 55 -0.43 0.90 17.39
C GLU A 55 -0.36 2.04 16.35
N LEU A 56 -0.25 3.29 16.82
CA LEU A 56 -0.26 4.49 16.00
C LEU A 56 0.85 4.48 14.94
N HIS A 57 1.99 3.89 15.29
CA HIS A 57 3.17 3.79 14.43
C HIS A 57 3.19 2.51 13.57
N ASP A 58 2.24 1.59 13.77
CA ASP A 58 2.17 0.36 12.97
C ASP A 58 1.79 0.66 11.52
N GLY A 59 2.52 0.07 10.57
CA GLY A 59 2.22 0.14 9.14
C GLY A 59 3.45 0.32 8.27
N SER A 60 3.26 0.32 6.95
CA SER A 60 4.37 0.41 5.98
C SER A 60 5.16 1.72 6.06
N THR A 61 4.58 2.80 6.60
CA THR A 61 5.27 4.09 6.72
C THR A 61 6.50 3.99 7.61
N ASN A 62 6.39 3.36 8.78
CA ASN A 62 7.50 3.22 9.73
C ASN A 62 8.67 2.38 9.18
N GLU A 63 8.36 1.45 8.28
CA GLU A 63 9.33 0.53 7.67
C GLU A 63 9.96 1.07 6.37
N ALA A 64 9.59 2.27 5.91
CA ALA A 64 10.14 2.84 4.69
C ALA A 64 11.61 3.29 4.89
N GLN A 65 12.49 2.85 3.99
CA GLN A 65 13.94 3.04 4.12
C GLN A 65 14.47 4.17 3.21
N GLY A 66 14.30 4.01 1.89
CA GLY A 66 15.01 4.79 0.85
C GLY A 66 14.88 6.31 1.00
N GLY A 67 13.66 6.82 1.06
CA GLY A 67 13.39 8.24 1.30
C GLY A 67 12.10 8.75 0.66
N VAL A 68 12.04 10.06 0.47
CA VAL A 68 10.93 10.75 -0.23
C VAL A 68 11.51 11.50 -1.42
N ALA A 69 11.02 11.19 -2.62
CA ALA A 69 11.43 11.90 -3.83
C ALA A 69 10.80 13.30 -3.83
N SER A 70 11.60 14.35 -4.01
CA SER A 70 11.10 15.71 -4.18
C SER A 70 12.13 16.55 -4.94
N ALA A 71 11.69 17.34 -5.90
CA ALA A 71 12.54 18.17 -6.76
C ALA A 71 13.11 19.40 -6.03
N MET A 72 13.91 19.14 -5.00
CA MET A 72 14.63 20.13 -4.19
C MET A 72 16.15 20.04 -4.38
N GLY A 73 16.61 19.08 -5.19
CA GLY A 73 18.03 18.87 -5.48
C GLY A 73 18.61 19.97 -6.37
N PRO A 74 19.94 20.19 -6.35
CA PRO A 74 20.58 21.20 -7.19
C PRO A 74 20.30 20.99 -8.68
N GLY A 75 19.69 22.00 -9.33
CA GLY A 75 19.38 21.97 -10.77
C GLY A 75 18.29 20.97 -11.18
N ASP A 76 17.55 20.45 -10.20
CA ASP A 76 16.38 19.59 -10.41
C ASP A 76 15.09 20.42 -10.50
N THR A 77 14.06 19.87 -11.14
CA THR A 77 12.78 20.56 -11.39
C THR A 77 11.60 19.59 -11.25
N PRO A 78 10.41 20.06 -10.84
CA PRO A 78 9.18 19.26 -10.87
C PRO A 78 8.92 18.60 -12.23
N GLU A 79 9.21 19.29 -13.33
CA GLU A 79 9.01 18.77 -14.69
C GLU A 79 9.94 17.59 -15.01
N GLN A 80 11.18 17.61 -14.49
CA GLN A 80 12.09 16.47 -14.59
C GLN A 80 11.60 15.30 -13.75
N HIS A 81 11.08 15.55 -12.53
CA HIS A 81 10.47 14.50 -11.70
C HIS A 81 9.24 13.88 -12.37
N ALA A 82 8.40 14.73 -12.97
CA ALA A 82 7.21 14.32 -13.68
C ALA A 82 7.56 13.39 -14.85
N ARG A 83 8.59 13.73 -15.63
CA ARG A 83 9.08 12.89 -16.72
C ARG A 83 9.52 11.51 -16.25
N ASP A 84 10.35 11.45 -15.20
CA ASP A 84 10.82 10.20 -14.61
C ASP A 84 9.63 9.34 -14.14
N THR A 85 8.61 9.98 -13.56
CA THR A 85 7.41 9.31 -13.06
C THR A 85 6.53 8.77 -14.21
N LEU A 86 6.34 9.54 -15.27
CA LEU A 86 5.57 9.12 -16.47
C LEU A 86 6.24 7.95 -17.18
N GLU A 87 7.56 7.98 -17.31
CA GLU A 87 8.34 6.90 -17.89
C GLU A 87 8.23 5.63 -17.06
N ALA A 88 8.44 5.74 -15.74
CA ALA A 88 8.33 4.62 -14.82
C ALA A 88 6.93 3.99 -14.83
N GLY A 89 5.86 4.78 -14.98
CA GLY A 89 4.47 4.30 -14.98
C GLY A 89 3.99 3.66 -16.30
N CYS A 90 4.88 3.49 -17.28
CA CYS A 90 4.65 2.71 -18.50
C CYS A 90 3.41 3.13 -19.33
N GLY A 91 3.16 4.45 -19.41
CA GLY A 91 2.19 5.05 -20.33
C GLY A 91 0.73 4.94 -19.93
N VAL A 92 0.44 4.66 -18.66
CA VAL A 92 -0.92 4.68 -18.10
C VAL A 92 -1.01 5.53 -16.83
N CYS A 93 -0.06 6.45 -16.62
CA CYS A 93 -0.20 7.48 -15.59
C CYS A 93 -1.32 8.47 -15.94
N ASN A 94 -1.92 9.07 -14.92
CA ASN A 94 -2.65 10.32 -15.06
C ASN A 94 -1.66 11.49 -15.02
N GLU A 95 -1.48 12.18 -16.15
CA GLU A 95 -0.50 13.26 -16.28
C GLU A 95 -0.78 14.46 -15.35
N ASP A 96 -2.06 14.78 -15.11
CA ASP A 96 -2.43 15.86 -14.20
C ASP A 96 -2.08 15.52 -12.76
N THR A 97 -2.31 14.26 -12.34
CA THR A 97 -1.88 13.77 -11.03
C THR A 97 -0.35 13.82 -10.89
N VAL A 98 0.39 13.40 -11.92
CA VAL A 98 1.86 13.41 -11.89
C VAL A 98 2.39 14.83 -11.75
N ARG A 99 1.90 15.75 -12.57
CA ARG A 99 2.27 17.17 -12.51
C ARG A 99 1.97 17.75 -11.13
N LEU A 100 0.76 17.53 -10.64
CA LEU A 100 0.33 18.01 -9.33
C LEU A 100 1.22 17.52 -8.19
N VAL A 101 1.48 16.22 -8.12
CA VAL A 101 2.26 15.63 -7.02
C VAL A 101 3.71 16.09 -7.04
N THR A 102 4.29 16.24 -8.23
CA THR A 102 5.68 16.68 -8.38
C THR A 102 5.86 18.18 -8.13
N GLU A 103 4.86 19.00 -8.47
CA GLU A 103 4.82 20.44 -8.16
C GLU A 103 4.60 20.71 -6.66
N GLU A 104 3.68 19.98 -6.01
CA GLU A 104 3.38 20.17 -4.58
C GLU A 104 4.43 19.53 -3.64
N GLY A 105 5.28 18.64 -4.16
CA GLY A 105 6.23 17.87 -3.37
C GLY A 105 7.23 18.67 -2.53
N PRO A 106 7.90 19.71 -3.06
CA PRO A 106 8.80 20.56 -2.28
C PRO A 106 8.12 21.17 -1.04
N ALA A 107 6.90 21.69 -1.18
CA ALA A 107 6.15 22.27 -0.08
C ALA A 107 5.80 21.23 1.01
N CYS A 108 5.48 20.00 0.63
CA CYS A 108 5.25 18.90 1.57
C CYS A 108 6.51 18.56 2.38
N MET A 109 7.70 18.62 1.77
CA MET A 109 8.96 18.38 2.48
C MET A 109 9.27 19.51 3.48
N GLU A 110 8.99 20.75 3.11
CA GLU A 110 9.10 21.90 4.02
C GLU A 110 8.11 21.81 5.19
N ASP A 111 6.88 21.34 4.95
CA ASP A 111 5.90 21.06 6.01
C ASP A 111 6.44 20.03 7.01
N LEU A 112 7.01 18.92 6.52
CA LEU A 112 7.62 17.90 7.39
C LEU A 112 8.78 18.46 8.22
N ALA A 113 9.65 19.26 7.60
CA ALA A 113 10.74 19.91 8.31
C ALA A 113 10.21 20.85 9.41
N ARG A 114 9.14 21.63 9.12
CA ARG A 114 8.46 22.49 10.11
C ARG A 114 7.83 21.71 11.25
N LEU A 115 7.27 20.53 10.98
CA LEU A 115 6.73 19.64 12.02
C LEU A 115 7.84 19.05 12.92
N GLY A 116 9.07 18.99 12.44
CA GLY A 116 10.25 18.58 13.21
C GLY A 116 11.03 17.40 12.64
N VAL A 117 10.71 16.94 11.42
CA VAL A 117 11.49 15.90 10.74
C VAL A 117 12.86 16.47 10.38
N ARG A 118 13.92 15.77 10.77
CA ARG A 118 15.30 16.16 10.50
C ARG A 118 15.85 15.33 9.35
N PHE A 119 15.90 15.92 8.16
CA PHE A 119 16.54 15.30 7.00
C PHE A 119 18.06 15.37 7.11
N ASP A 120 18.73 14.35 6.58
CA ASP A 120 20.18 14.24 6.59
C ASP A 120 20.82 15.38 5.79
N ARG A 121 21.98 15.84 6.25
CA ARG A 121 22.73 16.94 5.63
C ARG A 121 24.17 16.55 5.32
N ALA A 122 24.69 17.08 4.23
CA ALA A 122 26.09 17.01 3.85
C ALA A 122 26.59 18.43 3.58
N ASN A 123 27.66 18.85 4.26
CA ASN A 123 28.21 20.22 4.18
C ASN A 123 27.13 21.31 4.36
N ASP A 124 26.29 21.16 5.40
CA ASP A 124 25.15 22.03 5.73
C ASP A 124 24.02 22.11 4.68
N ALA A 125 24.12 21.42 3.55
CA ALA A 125 23.04 21.28 2.57
C ALA A 125 22.26 19.97 2.78
N LEU A 126 21.02 19.90 2.30
CA LEU A 126 20.24 18.66 2.30
C LEU A 126 20.96 17.58 1.49
N SER A 127 21.04 16.37 2.05
CA SER A 127 21.57 15.20 1.37
C SER A 127 20.49 14.56 0.51
N PHE A 128 20.86 14.17 -0.71
CA PHE A 128 19.99 13.50 -1.66
C PHE A 128 20.64 12.22 -2.16
N THR A 129 19.83 11.18 -2.33
CA THR A 129 20.24 9.94 -3.03
C THR A 129 19.45 9.74 -4.31
N ARG A 130 19.78 8.68 -5.06
CA ARG A 130 19.16 8.29 -6.32
C ARG A 130 18.83 6.79 -6.30
N GLU A 131 17.59 6.46 -6.66
CA GLU A 131 17.12 5.09 -6.91
C GLU A 131 16.92 4.86 -8.41
N GLY A 132 16.60 3.64 -8.82
CA GLY A 132 16.34 3.28 -10.22
C GLY A 132 15.19 4.10 -10.81
N GLY A 133 15.33 4.48 -12.09
CA GLY A 133 14.35 5.28 -12.83
C GLY A 133 14.41 6.79 -12.58
N HIS A 134 15.18 7.29 -11.62
CA HIS A 134 15.35 8.73 -11.41
C HIS A 134 16.48 9.30 -12.28
N GLY A 135 16.21 10.37 -13.01
CA GLY A 135 17.21 11.11 -13.79
C GLY A 135 18.10 12.04 -12.94
N ARG A 136 17.68 12.36 -11.71
CA ARG A 136 18.39 13.24 -10.76
C ARG A 136 18.45 12.62 -9.35
N ALA A 137 19.42 13.05 -8.55
CA ALA A 137 19.44 12.74 -7.12
C ALA A 137 18.46 13.68 -6.39
N ARG A 138 17.28 13.16 -6.07
CA ARG A 138 16.14 13.94 -5.52
C ARG A 138 15.49 13.31 -4.30
N ILE A 139 16.04 12.20 -3.80
CA ILE A 139 15.44 11.43 -2.71
C ILE A 139 16.02 11.94 -1.40
N LEU A 140 15.23 12.68 -0.64
CA LEU A 140 15.58 13.08 0.72
C LEU A 140 15.45 11.88 1.64
N HIS A 141 16.41 11.74 2.55
CA HIS A 141 16.43 10.69 3.56
C HIS A 141 16.70 11.27 4.94
N ALA A 142 16.38 10.50 5.97
CA ALA A 142 16.60 10.86 7.37
C ALA A 142 17.09 9.63 8.15
N ASP A 143 18.03 9.86 9.07
CA ASP A 143 18.65 8.83 9.90
C ASP A 143 19.26 7.68 9.04
N GLY A 144 19.90 8.05 7.92
CA GLY A 144 20.49 7.09 6.97
C GLY A 144 19.44 6.38 6.11
N ASP A 145 19.02 5.18 6.53
CA ASP A 145 18.07 4.30 5.83
C ASP A 145 16.77 4.07 6.62
N ALA A 146 16.40 5.03 7.49
CA ALA A 146 15.24 4.95 8.38
C ALA A 146 14.25 6.10 8.18
N THR A 147 14.19 6.67 6.97
CA THR A 147 13.39 7.87 6.67
C THR A 147 11.93 7.75 7.09
N GLY A 148 11.32 6.59 6.84
CA GLY A 148 9.93 6.31 7.22
C GLY A 148 9.69 6.37 8.72
N ARG A 149 10.62 5.82 9.51
CA ARG A 149 10.60 5.84 10.98
C ARG A 149 10.71 7.26 11.52
N ALA A 150 11.63 8.05 10.97
CA ALA A 150 11.82 9.45 11.36
C ALA A 150 10.54 10.28 11.12
N ILE A 151 9.92 10.11 9.94
CA ILE A 151 8.66 10.78 9.60
C ILE A 151 7.52 10.29 10.52
N ALA A 152 7.33 8.97 10.65
CA ALA A 152 6.26 8.39 11.46
C ALA A 152 6.34 8.86 12.92
N THR A 153 7.54 8.88 13.50
CA THR A 153 7.77 9.32 14.88
C THR A 153 7.28 10.76 15.09
N VAL A 154 7.67 11.68 14.22
CA VAL A 154 7.26 13.09 14.31
C VAL A 154 5.76 13.25 14.11
N LEU A 155 5.18 12.62 13.08
CA LEU A 155 3.75 12.72 12.82
C LEU A 155 2.91 12.15 13.97
N CYS A 156 3.32 11.01 14.54
CA CYS A 156 2.66 10.42 15.70
C CYS A 156 2.71 11.33 16.92
N ALA A 157 3.87 11.91 17.22
CA ALA A 157 4.03 12.85 18.32
C ALA A 157 3.13 14.08 18.14
N ARG A 158 3.15 14.69 16.95
CA ARG A 158 2.31 15.85 16.64
C ARG A 158 0.83 15.55 16.70
N ALA A 159 0.39 14.38 16.24
CA ALA A 159 -1.02 14.00 16.31
C ALA A 159 -1.49 13.86 17.77
N ARG A 160 -0.67 13.29 18.65
CA ARG A 160 -0.96 13.16 20.08
C ARG A 160 -1.01 14.49 20.83
N GLU A 161 -0.28 15.51 20.35
CA GLU A 161 -0.26 16.85 20.94
C GLU A 161 -1.52 17.68 20.59
N ARG A 162 -2.31 17.28 19.59
CA ARG A 162 -3.47 18.06 19.13
C ARG A 162 -4.69 17.86 20.00
N ALA A 163 -5.19 18.94 20.60
CA ALA A 163 -6.39 18.93 21.43
C ALA A 163 -7.68 18.56 20.66
N ASN A 164 -7.70 18.73 19.34
CA ASN A 164 -8.86 18.43 18.48
C ASN A 164 -8.78 17.04 17.81
N THR A 165 -7.82 16.19 18.20
CA THR A 165 -7.60 14.88 17.58
C THR A 165 -7.64 13.77 18.61
N ASP A 166 -8.67 12.93 18.54
CA ASP A 166 -8.75 11.69 19.29
C ASP A 166 -8.12 10.55 18.48
N ILE A 167 -7.45 9.62 19.17
CA ILE A 167 -6.75 8.50 18.54
C ILE A 167 -7.19 7.19 19.18
N PHE A 168 -7.75 6.31 18.36
CA PHE A 168 -8.17 4.97 18.75
C PHE A 168 -7.20 3.94 18.15
N GLU A 169 -6.19 3.56 18.93
CA GLU A 169 -5.29 2.44 18.66
C GLU A 169 -6.02 1.10 18.91
N HIS A 170 -5.47 0.00 18.37
CA HIS A 170 -6.02 -1.36 18.49
C HIS A 170 -7.52 -1.46 18.13
N THR A 171 -7.94 -0.71 17.11
CA THR A 171 -9.33 -0.57 16.72
C THR A 171 -9.49 -0.88 15.23
N PHE A 172 -10.18 -1.97 14.93
CA PHE A 172 -10.44 -2.46 13.58
C PHE A 172 -11.60 -1.70 12.94
N ALA A 173 -11.40 -1.16 11.73
CA ALA A 173 -12.50 -0.60 10.93
C ALA A 173 -13.12 -1.70 10.07
N LEU A 174 -14.38 -2.04 10.35
CA LEU A 174 -15.10 -3.16 9.74
C LEU A 174 -15.65 -2.79 8.36
N ASP A 175 -16.48 -1.76 8.32
CA ASP A 175 -17.20 -1.33 7.13
C ASP A 175 -17.54 0.15 7.19
N LEU A 176 -17.53 0.79 6.02
CA LEU A 176 -18.05 2.14 5.86
C LEU A 176 -19.57 2.12 6.01
N LEU A 177 -20.12 3.15 6.66
CA LEU A 177 -21.56 3.35 6.79
C LEU A 177 -22.04 4.15 5.60
N THR A 178 -22.79 3.54 4.68
CA THR A 178 -23.28 4.25 3.49
C THR A 178 -24.79 4.19 3.35
N LEU A 179 -25.39 5.32 2.98
CA LEU A 179 -26.80 5.46 2.62
C LEU A 179 -26.88 6.37 1.39
N ASP A 180 -27.66 5.97 0.37
CA ASP A 180 -27.89 6.75 -0.86
C ASP A 180 -26.61 7.33 -1.49
N GLY A 181 -25.57 6.49 -1.61
CA GLY A 181 -24.27 6.85 -2.18
C GLY A 181 -23.46 7.87 -1.35
N THR A 182 -23.80 8.05 -0.07
CA THR A 182 -23.11 8.95 0.86
C THR A 182 -22.52 8.16 2.01
N CYS A 183 -21.25 8.42 2.35
CA CYS A 183 -20.60 7.89 3.52
C CYS A 183 -20.95 8.75 4.75
N HIS A 184 -21.31 8.08 5.84
CA HIS A 184 -21.69 8.67 7.11
C HIS A 184 -20.72 8.30 8.24
N GLY A 185 -19.55 7.73 7.92
CA GLY A 185 -18.58 7.23 8.88
C GLY A 185 -18.31 5.73 8.72
N ALA A 186 -18.03 5.03 9.83
CA ALA A 186 -17.67 3.61 9.80
C ALA A 186 -18.11 2.85 11.06
N LEU A 187 -18.28 1.55 10.91
CA LEU A 187 -18.28 0.61 12.04
C LEU A 187 -16.85 0.30 12.45
N ILE A 188 -16.61 0.34 13.75
CA ILE A 188 -15.32 0.04 14.33
C ILE A 188 -15.49 -0.96 15.46
N TRP A 189 -14.46 -1.74 15.73
CA TRP A 189 -14.44 -2.71 16.81
C TRP A 189 -13.09 -2.70 17.50
N SER A 190 -13.11 -2.84 18.83
CA SER A 190 -11.92 -3.10 19.63
C SER A 190 -12.28 -4.07 20.75
N GLU A 191 -11.32 -4.86 21.22
CA GLU A 191 -11.55 -5.81 22.31
C GLU A 191 -12.04 -5.11 23.59
N SER A 192 -11.53 -3.92 23.87
CA SER A 192 -11.85 -3.15 25.09
C SER A 192 -13.20 -2.43 25.05
N ARG A 193 -13.73 -2.10 23.87
CA ARG A 193 -14.97 -1.30 23.71
C ARG A 193 -16.08 -2.04 22.96
N GLY A 194 -15.79 -3.20 22.39
CA GLY A 194 -16.69 -3.91 21.50
C GLY A 194 -16.98 -3.13 20.21
N LEU A 195 -18.12 -3.44 19.61
CA LEU A 195 -18.59 -2.83 18.36
C LEU A 195 -19.15 -1.43 18.62
N MET A 196 -18.70 -0.44 17.84
CA MET A 196 -19.15 0.94 17.91
C MET A 196 -19.41 1.51 16.51
N MET A 197 -20.22 2.56 16.45
CA MET A 197 -20.51 3.32 15.25
C MET A 197 -19.85 4.69 15.35
N VAL A 198 -18.99 5.04 14.40
CA VAL A 198 -18.51 6.43 14.25
C VAL A 198 -19.32 7.10 13.16
N ARG A 199 -19.92 8.24 13.49
CA ARG A 199 -20.58 9.14 12.55
C ARG A 199 -19.69 10.32 12.23
N ALA A 200 -19.40 10.52 10.96
CA ALA A 200 -18.50 11.56 10.49
C ALA A 200 -19.05 12.31 9.29
N ARG A 201 -18.74 13.61 9.20
CA ARG A 201 -19.21 14.47 8.09
C ARG A 201 -18.38 14.20 6.85
N GLN A 202 -17.12 13.85 7.05
CA GLN A 202 -16.19 13.38 6.03
C GLN A 202 -15.42 12.17 6.58
N THR A 203 -15.18 11.17 5.73
CA THR A 203 -14.36 10.00 6.08
C THR A 203 -13.18 9.90 5.13
N VAL A 204 -11.97 9.78 5.66
CA VAL A 204 -10.72 9.62 4.89
C VAL A 204 -10.20 8.20 5.05
N LEU A 205 -10.10 7.46 3.95
CA LEU A 205 -9.42 6.18 3.87
C LEU A 205 -7.92 6.38 3.68
N ALA A 206 -7.13 5.86 4.62
CA ALA A 206 -5.67 5.90 4.61
C ALA A 206 -5.06 4.59 5.15
N THR A 207 -5.69 3.45 4.85
CA THR A 207 -5.43 2.15 5.49
C THR A 207 -4.23 1.37 4.91
N GLY A 208 -3.53 1.93 3.93
CA GLY A 208 -2.44 1.23 3.23
C GLY A 208 -2.92 0.21 2.19
N GLY A 209 -1.97 -0.57 1.65
CA GLY A 209 -2.20 -1.55 0.60
C GLY A 209 -2.66 -2.93 1.09
N CYS A 210 -2.29 -3.97 0.34
CA CYS A 210 -2.75 -5.35 0.60
C CYS A 210 -1.67 -6.43 0.44
N GLY A 211 -0.38 -6.12 0.61
CA GLY A 211 0.70 -7.07 0.36
C GLY A 211 0.60 -8.40 1.14
N ARG A 212 -0.14 -8.45 2.25
CA ARG A 212 -0.36 -9.68 3.03
C ARG A 212 -1.24 -10.71 2.33
N ILE A 213 -1.85 -10.41 1.18
CA ILE A 213 -2.44 -11.43 0.30
C ILE A 213 -1.39 -12.31 -0.39
N TYR A 214 -0.11 -11.93 -0.36
CA TYR A 214 1.00 -12.69 -0.93
C TYR A 214 1.78 -13.42 0.16
N ARG A 215 2.28 -14.63 -0.15
CA ARG A 215 3.14 -15.39 0.75
C ARG A 215 4.45 -14.66 1.07
N GLU A 216 5.11 -14.15 0.04
CA GLU A 216 6.33 -13.37 0.19
C GLU A 216 5.98 -11.88 0.08
N THR A 217 6.14 -11.13 1.16
CA THR A 217 5.85 -9.69 1.20
C THR A 217 6.76 -8.95 2.18
N SER A 218 7.16 -7.74 1.82
CA SER A 218 7.85 -6.84 2.75
C SER A 218 6.91 -6.07 3.67
N ASN A 219 5.60 -6.16 3.47
CA ASN A 219 4.64 -5.38 4.25
C ASN A 219 4.46 -5.97 5.66
N PRO A 220 4.23 -5.12 6.68
CA PRO A 220 3.96 -5.58 8.03
C PRO A 220 2.64 -6.35 8.12
N PRO A 221 2.43 -7.13 9.21
CA PRO A 221 1.25 -7.98 9.37
C PRO A 221 -0.10 -7.30 9.15
N VAL A 222 -0.20 -6.01 9.46
CA VAL A 222 -1.44 -5.21 9.38
C VAL A 222 -1.91 -4.88 7.96
N VAL A 223 -1.11 -5.09 6.90
CA VAL A 223 -1.40 -4.64 5.53
C VAL A 223 -2.22 -5.69 4.75
N THR A 224 -3.46 -5.90 5.20
CA THR A 224 -4.38 -6.97 4.75
C THR A 224 -5.40 -6.52 3.71
N GLY A 225 -5.35 -5.27 3.26
CA GLY A 225 -6.28 -4.74 2.24
C GLY A 225 -7.66 -4.37 2.79
N ASP A 226 -7.76 -4.08 4.08
CA ASP A 226 -9.04 -3.84 4.76
C ASP A 226 -9.81 -2.67 4.13
N GLY A 227 -9.13 -1.54 3.87
CA GLY A 227 -9.72 -0.37 3.21
C GLY A 227 -10.22 -0.62 1.81
N LEU A 228 -9.46 -1.39 1.01
CA LEU A 228 -9.84 -1.78 -0.34
C LEU A 228 -11.12 -2.61 -0.30
N ALA A 229 -11.19 -3.58 0.61
CA ALA A 229 -12.34 -4.45 0.77
C ALA A 229 -13.58 -3.71 1.27
N MET A 230 -13.47 -2.87 2.30
CA MET A 230 -14.62 -2.10 2.80
C MET A 230 -15.10 -1.05 1.81
N ALA A 231 -14.21 -0.40 1.06
CA ALA A 231 -14.59 0.52 0.00
C ALA A 231 -15.35 -0.20 -1.12
N PHE A 232 -14.85 -1.36 -1.56
CA PHE A 232 -15.53 -2.18 -2.57
C PHE A 232 -16.91 -2.66 -2.10
N ARG A 233 -17.01 -3.16 -0.85
CA ARG A 233 -18.32 -3.54 -0.26
C ARG A 233 -19.27 -2.36 -0.17
N ALA A 234 -18.76 -1.16 0.09
CA ALA A 234 -19.52 0.08 0.10
C ALA A 234 -20.00 0.57 -1.27
N GLY A 235 -19.53 -0.06 -2.35
CA GLY A 235 -19.89 0.30 -3.72
C GLY A 235 -18.89 1.25 -4.37
N ALA A 236 -17.75 1.54 -3.75
CA ALA A 236 -16.74 2.39 -4.34
C ALA A 236 -16.05 1.69 -5.53
N SER A 237 -15.70 2.46 -6.55
CA SER A 237 -14.88 2.00 -7.66
C SER A 237 -13.44 1.77 -7.22
N LEU A 238 -12.92 0.57 -7.45
CA LEU A 238 -11.50 0.26 -7.38
C LEU A 238 -10.91 0.30 -8.80
N GLN A 239 -9.64 0.67 -8.91
CA GLN A 239 -8.93 0.82 -10.17
C GLN A 239 -7.60 0.07 -10.12
N ASP A 240 -7.24 -0.58 -11.22
CA ASP A 240 -5.92 -1.13 -11.50
C ASP A 240 -5.39 -2.16 -10.48
N MET A 241 -6.30 -2.96 -9.93
CA MET A 241 -6.01 -3.98 -8.90
C MET A 241 -5.00 -5.05 -9.36
N GLU A 242 -4.73 -5.17 -10.66
CA GLU A 242 -3.72 -6.06 -11.22
C GLU A 242 -2.28 -5.58 -11.03
N PHE A 243 -2.05 -4.30 -10.71
CA PHE A 243 -0.72 -3.75 -10.54
C PHE A 243 -0.25 -3.86 -9.08
N MET A 244 0.30 -5.02 -8.73
CA MET A 244 1.09 -5.22 -7.50
C MET A 244 2.59 -5.10 -7.84
N GLN A 245 3.29 -4.17 -7.22
CA GLN A 245 4.74 -4.05 -7.38
C GLN A 245 5.45 -5.05 -6.47
N PHE A 246 6.41 -5.77 -7.05
CA PHE A 246 7.33 -6.67 -6.35
C PHE A 246 8.69 -6.00 -6.23
N HIS A 247 9.18 -5.83 -5.00
CA HIS A 247 10.53 -5.33 -4.78
C HIS A 247 11.53 -6.46 -5.03
N PRO A 248 12.62 -6.25 -5.80
CA PRO A 248 13.53 -7.32 -6.20
C PRO A 248 14.35 -7.88 -5.04
N THR A 249 14.68 -7.05 -4.05
CA THR A 249 15.60 -7.40 -2.96
C THR A 249 14.91 -7.35 -1.60
N THR A 250 14.44 -8.50 -1.11
CA THR A 250 14.08 -8.71 0.31
C THR A 250 14.94 -9.82 0.89
N LEU A 251 15.30 -9.69 2.17
CA LEU A 251 16.16 -10.66 2.85
C LEU A 251 15.52 -12.05 2.83
N TYR A 252 16.27 -13.03 2.34
CA TYR A 252 15.83 -14.42 2.27
C TYR A 252 16.67 -15.30 3.19
N VAL A 253 16.30 -15.32 4.46
CA VAL A 253 16.88 -16.18 5.50
C VAL A 253 15.76 -16.94 6.20
N ALA A 254 16.00 -18.20 6.57
CA ALA A 254 15.04 -18.99 7.34
C ALA A 254 14.76 -18.31 8.70
N GLY A 255 13.48 -18.21 9.09
CA GLY A 255 13.08 -17.52 10.32
C GLY A 255 13.11 -15.99 10.25
N ALA A 256 13.63 -15.39 9.18
CA ALA A 256 13.56 -13.94 8.98
C ALA A 256 12.22 -13.52 8.38
N SER A 257 11.68 -12.40 8.85
CA SER A 257 10.70 -11.64 8.07
C SER A 257 11.36 -11.25 6.74
N ARG A 258 10.58 -11.15 5.65
CA ARG A 258 11.05 -10.71 4.32
C ARG A 258 11.31 -9.20 4.31
N ALA A 259 12.18 -8.77 5.22
CA ALA A 259 12.54 -7.39 5.41
C ALA A 259 13.19 -6.85 4.14
N LEU A 260 12.86 -5.61 3.82
CA LEU A 260 13.37 -4.92 2.65
C LEU A 260 14.88 -4.72 2.76
N ILE A 261 15.60 -4.99 1.67
CA ILE A 261 16.98 -4.56 1.48
C ILE A 261 16.93 -3.47 0.41
N SER A 262 17.11 -2.21 0.85
CA SER A 262 16.86 -1.02 0.02
C SER A 262 17.51 -1.07 -1.36
N GLU A 263 16.77 -0.58 -2.35
CA GLU A 263 17.26 -0.36 -3.71
C GLU A 263 18.48 0.56 -3.77
N SER A 264 18.62 1.47 -2.80
CA SER A 264 19.77 2.38 -2.71
C SER A 264 21.11 1.64 -2.66
N LEU A 265 21.17 0.41 -2.10
CA LEU A 265 22.39 -0.40 -2.13
C LEU A 265 22.82 -0.77 -3.55
N ARG A 266 21.87 -1.05 -4.46
CA ARG A 266 22.17 -1.24 -5.90
C ARG A 266 22.59 0.08 -6.54
N GLY A 267 21.91 1.17 -6.18
CA GLY A 267 22.25 2.54 -6.57
C GLY A 267 23.69 2.97 -6.23
N GLU A 268 24.21 2.48 -5.11
CA GLU A 268 25.56 2.78 -4.62
C GLU A 268 26.61 1.74 -5.07
N GLY A 269 26.25 0.81 -5.96
CA GLY A 269 27.19 -0.12 -6.62
C GLY A 269 27.04 -1.58 -6.21
N GLY A 270 26.00 -1.95 -5.47
CA GLY A 270 25.67 -3.33 -5.15
C GLY A 270 25.32 -4.15 -6.39
N VAL A 271 25.86 -5.37 -6.48
CA VAL A 271 25.75 -6.24 -7.67
C VAL A 271 24.91 -7.48 -7.38
N LEU A 272 24.06 -7.89 -8.31
CA LEU A 272 23.27 -9.12 -8.16
C LEU A 272 24.03 -10.32 -8.72
N ARG A 273 24.23 -11.33 -7.87
CA ARG A 273 24.95 -12.57 -8.18
C ARG A 273 24.07 -13.80 -8.03
N ASN A 274 24.23 -14.76 -8.91
CA ASN A 274 23.59 -16.06 -8.77
C ASN A 274 24.36 -16.98 -7.80
N ARG A 275 23.89 -18.21 -7.60
CA ARG A 275 24.54 -19.21 -6.72
C ARG A 275 25.98 -19.54 -7.13
N ALA A 276 26.32 -19.44 -8.42
CA ALA A 276 27.67 -19.66 -8.92
C ALA A 276 28.59 -18.43 -8.74
N GLY A 277 28.07 -17.33 -8.17
CA GLY A 277 28.81 -16.07 -8.01
C GLY A 277 28.85 -15.20 -9.27
N GLU A 278 28.16 -15.59 -10.35
CA GLU A 278 28.11 -14.83 -11.60
C GLU A 278 27.22 -13.59 -11.44
N ARG A 279 27.70 -12.44 -11.92
CA ARG A 279 26.83 -11.29 -12.18
C ARG A 279 25.93 -11.62 -13.37
N PHE A 280 24.62 -11.59 -13.18
CA PHE A 280 23.68 -12.09 -14.20
C PHE A 280 22.83 -11.02 -14.87
N MET A 281 22.69 -9.83 -14.27
CA MET A 281 21.77 -8.81 -14.77
C MET A 281 22.10 -8.31 -16.17
N ASP A 282 23.38 -8.30 -16.56
CA ASP A 282 23.83 -7.94 -17.91
C ASP A 282 23.22 -8.82 -19.01
N ARG A 283 22.76 -10.04 -18.67
CA ARG A 283 22.06 -10.94 -19.61
C ARG A 283 20.63 -10.50 -19.91
N TYR A 284 20.02 -9.69 -19.04
CA TYR A 284 18.60 -9.39 -19.08
C TYR A 284 18.30 -7.92 -19.41
N HIS A 285 19.19 -6.99 -19.05
CA HIS A 285 18.96 -5.56 -19.32
C HIS A 285 20.29 -4.78 -19.40
N PRO A 286 20.44 -3.82 -20.32
CA PRO A 286 21.66 -2.99 -20.43
C PRO A 286 21.98 -2.20 -19.16
N ASP A 287 20.95 -1.71 -18.44
CA ASP A 287 21.13 -0.99 -17.17
C ASP A 287 21.41 -1.89 -15.96
N ALA A 288 21.49 -3.21 -16.17
CA ALA A 288 21.79 -4.21 -15.16
C ALA A 288 21.00 -4.02 -13.84
N GLU A 289 21.66 -3.87 -12.68
CA GLU A 289 21.02 -3.70 -11.36
C GLU A 289 20.19 -2.41 -11.20
N LEU A 290 20.37 -1.43 -12.09
CA LEU A 290 19.63 -0.17 -12.11
C LEU A 290 18.43 -0.19 -13.07
N ALA A 291 18.17 -1.31 -13.73
CA ALA A 291 16.96 -1.51 -14.52
C ALA A 291 15.68 -1.30 -13.67
N PRO A 292 14.53 -1.01 -14.30
CA PRO A 292 13.25 -0.89 -13.60
C PRO A 292 12.92 -2.10 -12.71
N ARG A 293 12.25 -1.86 -11.58
CA ARG A 293 11.98 -2.89 -10.55
C ARG A 293 11.28 -4.14 -11.09
N ASP A 294 10.35 -3.96 -12.02
CA ASP A 294 9.63 -5.06 -12.65
C ASP A 294 10.58 -5.93 -13.49
N VAL A 295 11.53 -5.31 -14.21
CA VAL A 295 12.57 -6.02 -14.96
C VAL A 295 13.48 -6.80 -14.02
N VAL A 296 14.05 -6.15 -13.00
CA VAL A 296 14.97 -6.81 -12.05
C VAL A 296 14.28 -7.97 -11.34
N SER A 297 13.04 -7.78 -10.88
CA SER A 297 12.27 -8.85 -10.24
C SER A 297 12.02 -10.03 -11.18
N ARG A 298 11.67 -9.78 -12.46
CA ARG A 298 11.52 -10.85 -13.46
C ARG A 298 12.84 -11.57 -13.73
N SER A 299 13.94 -10.82 -13.90
CA SER A 299 15.28 -11.39 -14.11
C SER A 299 15.72 -12.29 -12.97
N ILE A 300 15.44 -11.92 -11.72
CA ILE A 300 15.72 -12.77 -10.56
C ILE A 300 14.88 -14.06 -10.64
N ILE A 301 13.57 -13.97 -10.91
CA ILE A 301 12.72 -15.17 -11.03
C ILE A 301 13.21 -16.11 -12.15
N GLU A 302 13.62 -15.56 -13.30
CA GLU A 302 14.19 -16.32 -14.40
C GLU A 302 15.50 -17.00 -14.00
N GLU A 303 16.40 -16.27 -13.33
CA GLU A 303 17.68 -16.80 -12.87
C GLU A 303 17.50 -17.90 -11.80
N LEU A 304 16.52 -17.76 -10.90
CA LEU A 304 16.16 -18.79 -9.94
C LEU A 304 15.66 -20.06 -10.64
N ARG A 305 14.84 -19.92 -11.68
CA ARG A 305 14.38 -21.07 -12.49
C ARG A 305 15.56 -21.74 -13.19
N ARG A 306 16.45 -20.95 -13.81
CA ARG A 306 17.62 -21.44 -14.56
C ARG A 306 18.60 -22.20 -13.67
N THR A 307 18.81 -21.73 -12.45
CA THR A 307 19.80 -22.30 -11.51
C THR A 307 19.22 -23.35 -10.57
N GLY A 308 17.89 -23.46 -10.48
CA GLY A 308 17.21 -24.32 -9.51
C GLY A 308 17.46 -23.91 -8.05
N HIS A 309 17.87 -22.67 -7.80
CA HIS A 309 18.16 -22.16 -6.46
C HIS A 309 16.97 -21.39 -5.85
N THR A 310 17.00 -21.15 -4.54
CA THR A 310 15.88 -20.54 -3.80
C THR A 310 15.99 -19.02 -3.63
N CYS A 311 17.22 -18.49 -3.74
CA CYS A 311 17.54 -17.06 -3.71
C CYS A 311 18.71 -16.72 -4.65
N VAL A 312 18.86 -15.43 -4.93
CA VAL A 312 20.10 -14.85 -5.48
C VAL A 312 20.78 -14.04 -4.37
N TYR A 313 21.90 -13.41 -4.68
CA TYR A 313 22.69 -12.68 -3.70
C TYR A 313 22.91 -11.24 -4.12
N LEU A 314 22.77 -10.30 -3.19
CA LEU A 314 23.23 -8.94 -3.33
C LEU A 314 24.64 -8.84 -2.74
N ASP A 315 25.59 -8.47 -3.59
CA ASP A 315 27.00 -8.29 -3.23
C ASP A 315 27.32 -6.81 -3.07
N VAL A 316 27.59 -6.40 -1.83
CA VAL A 316 27.97 -5.03 -1.46
C VAL A 316 29.34 -4.97 -0.80
N ARG A 317 30.15 -6.05 -0.93
CA ARG A 317 31.45 -6.19 -0.25
C ARG A 317 32.52 -5.20 -0.74
N THR A 318 32.26 -4.50 -1.83
CA THR A 318 33.09 -3.38 -2.30
C THR A 318 32.92 -2.13 -1.44
N MET A 319 31.87 -2.06 -0.61
CA MET A 319 31.61 -0.99 0.33
C MET A 319 32.27 -1.30 1.68
N SER A 320 32.88 -0.30 2.32
CA SER A 320 33.51 -0.50 3.63
C SER A 320 32.47 -0.74 4.72
N ALA A 321 32.85 -1.48 5.76
CA ALA A 321 32.00 -1.74 6.92
C ALA A 321 31.52 -0.44 7.60
N ASP A 322 32.41 0.55 7.72
CA ASP A 322 32.09 1.87 8.30
C ASP A 322 31.06 2.63 7.46
N TYR A 323 31.21 2.57 6.13
CA TYR A 323 30.26 3.18 5.21
C TYR A 323 28.87 2.55 5.35
N LEU A 324 28.80 1.21 5.29
CA LEU A 324 27.55 0.47 5.44
C LEU A 324 26.88 0.72 6.79
N ALA A 325 27.64 0.73 7.89
CA ALA A 325 27.13 0.97 9.23
C ALA A 325 26.60 2.40 9.41
N THR A 326 27.18 3.38 8.72
CA THR A 326 26.77 4.79 8.80
C THR A 326 25.61 5.10 7.86
N ARG A 327 25.68 4.63 6.61
CA ARG A 327 24.73 4.95 5.54
C ARG A 327 23.49 4.06 5.57
N PHE A 328 23.66 2.80 5.97
CA PHE A 328 22.62 1.77 6.03
C PHE A 328 22.58 1.07 7.41
N PRO A 329 22.42 1.82 8.51
CA PRO A 329 22.44 1.26 9.85
C PRO A 329 21.33 0.22 10.07
N THR A 330 20.14 0.44 9.50
CA THR A 330 19.00 -0.48 9.65
C THR A 330 19.28 -1.80 8.94
N ILE A 331 19.73 -1.74 7.67
CA ILE A 331 20.05 -2.94 6.89
C ILE A 331 21.26 -3.68 7.50
N THR A 332 22.31 -2.95 7.88
CA THR A 332 23.49 -3.54 8.52
C THR A 332 23.12 -4.25 9.82
N GLY A 333 22.33 -3.59 10.68
CA GLY A 333 21.82 -4.19 11.91
C GLY A 333 20.94 -5.41 11.66
N LEU A 334 20.09 -5.37 10.62
CA LEU A 334 19.26 -6.49 10.20
C LEU A 334 20.11 -7.69 9.76
N CYS A 335 21.10 -7.49 8.89
CA CYS A 335 22.00 -8.56 8.44
C CYS A 335 22.75 -9.19 9.62
N ARG A 336 23.30 -8.37 10.52
CA ARG A 336 24.04 -8.84 11.70
C ARG A 336 23.18 -9.67 12.65
N ARG A 337 21.88 -9.37 12.81
CA ARG A 337 20.96 -10.21 13.60
C ARG A 337 20.82 -11.64 13.06
N PHE A 338 21.09 -11.83 11.77
CA PHE A 338 21.10 -13.14 11.12
C PHE A 338 22.52 -13.69 10.90
N GLY A 339 23.53 -13.10 11.55
CA GLY A 339 24.91 -13.54 11.45
C GLY A 339 25.58 -13.24 10.09
N LEU A 340 25.06 -12.27 9.34
CA LEU A 340 25.64 -11.79 8.09
C LEU A 340 26.35 -10.46 8.32
N GLU A 341 27.60 -10.35 7.89
CA GLU A 341 28.34 -9.10 7.83
C GLU A 341 28.34 -8.59 6.37
N PRO A 342 27.54 -7.57 6.01
CA PRO A 342 27.37 -7.15 4.61
C PRO A 342 28.67 -6.78 3.88
N SER A 343 29.69 -6.33 4.62
CA SER A 343 31.01 -5.99 4.07
C SER A 343 31.86 -7.22 3.70
N ALA A 344 31.52 -8.41 4.21
CA ALA A 344 32.27 -9.65 3.99
C ALA A 344 31.43 -10.76 3.32
N ASP A 345 30.12 -10.76 3.56
CA ASP A 345 29.18 -11.81 3.15
C ASP A 345 28.28 -11.36 2.00
N LEU A 346 27.79 -12.34 1.25
CA LEU A 346 26.75 -12.15 0.26
C LEU A 346 25.37 -12.13 0.92
N ILE A 347 24.56 -11.09 0.68
CA ILE A 347 23.22 -10.98 1.28
C ILE A 347 22.23 -11.81 0.44
N PRO A 348 21.60 -12.87 0.99
CA PRO A 348 20.62 -13.65 0.23
C PRO A 348 19.34 -12.84 0.05
N VAL A 349 18.91 -12.66 -1.20
CA VAL A 349 17.76 -11.84 -1.55
C VAL A 349 16.81 -12.54 -2.51
N ARG A 350 15.52 -12.16 -2.42
CA ARG A 350 14.45 -12.66 -3.29
C ARG A 350 13.37 -11.59 -3.52
N PRO A 351 12.67 -11.60 -4.66
CA PRO A 351 11.53 -10.72 -4.87
C PRO A 351 10.39 -10.99 -3.89
N ALA A 352 9.69 -9.94 -3.48
CA ALA A 352 8.50 -10.02 -2.62
C ALA A 352 7.49 -8.91 -2.95
N ALA A 353 6.20 -9.15 -2.70
CA ALA A 353 5.16 -8.13 -2.86
C ALA A 353 5.41 -6.95 -1.91
N HIS A 354 5.30 -5.73 -2.42
CA HIS A 354 5.81 -4.55 -1.73
C HIS A 354 4.84 -3.36 -1.71
N TYR A 355 4.19 -3.07 -2.84
CA TYR A 355 3.34 -1.89 -2.98
C TYR A 355 2.17 -2.15 -3.91
N MET A 356 0.95 -1.87 -3.44
CA MET A 356 -0.24 -1.89 -4.27
C MET A 356 -0.34 -0.59 -5.09
N VAL A 357 -0.22 -0.69 -6.41
CA VAL A 357 -0.31 0.47 -7.33
C VAL A 357 -1.76 0.82 -7.64
N GLY A 358 -2.63 -0.19 -7.74
CA GLY A 358 -4.08 0.00 -7.80
C GLY A 358 -4.67 0.44 -6.46
N GLY A 359 -5.99 0.53 -6.38
CA GLY A 359 -6.66 0.94 -5.14
C GLY A 359 -8.02 1.59 -5.38
N VAL A 360 -8.54 2.29 -4.37
CA VAL A 360 -9.79 3.07 -4.47
C VAL A 360 -9.58 4.24 -5.41
N ARG A 361 -10.38 4.31 -6.48
CA ARG A 361 -10.25 5.37 -7.49
C ARG A 361 -10.56 6.73 -6.87
N THR A 362 -9.74 7.72 -7.18
CA THR A 362 -9.92 9.09 -6.70
C THR A 362 -9.79 10.14 -7.82
N ASP A 363 -10.44 11.29 -7.61
CA ASP A 363 -10.12 12.51 -8.35
C ASP A 363 -8.84 13.19 -7.82
N LEU A 364 -8.44 14.31 -8.42
CA LEU A 364 -7.24 15.04 -7.98
C LEU A 364 -7.35 15.53 -6.53
N GLU A 365 -8.55 15.73 -6.00
CA GLU A 365 -8.82 16.19 -4.63
C GLU A 365 -8.97 15.04 -3.61
N GLY A 366 -8.78 13.79 -4.05
CA GLY A 366 -8.89 12.60 -3.22
C GLY A 366 -10.34 12.11 -3.02
N ARG A 367 -11.32 12.62 -3.79
CA ARG A 367 -12.72 12.16 -3.70
C ARG A 367 -12.92 10.85 -4.41
N THR A 368 -13.67 9.95 -3.78
CA THR A 368 -14.16 8.73 -4.42
C THR A 368 -15.50 8.99 -5.12
N ASP A 369 -16.09 7.97 -5.72
CA ASP A 369 -17.46 8.00 -6.25
C ASP A 369 -18.55 7.94 -5.16
N ILE A 370 -18.17 7.73 -3.89
CA ILE A 370 -19.07 7.83 -2.74
C ILE A 370 -18.94 9.22 -2.12
N ARG A 371 -20.05 9.95 -2.00
CA ARG A 371 -20.07 11.29 -1.39
C ARG A 371 -19.57 11.22 0.05
N ASN A 372 -18.81 12.22 0.48
CA ASN A 372 -18.18 12.32 1.81
C ASN A 372 -17.16 11.21 2.14
N LEU A 373 -16.75 10.42 1.14
CA LEU A 373 -15.64 9.49 1.25
C LEU A 373 -14.46 10.01 0.44
N LEU A 374 -13.32 10.12 1.11
CA LEU A 374 -12.03 10.49 0.55
C LEU A 374 -11.07 9.31 0.68
N ALA A 375 -10.06 9.23 -0.17
CA ALA A 375 -9.00 8.23 -0.05
C ALA A 375 -7.63 8.83 -0.40
N CYS A 376 -6.59 8.47 0.36
CA CYS A 376 -5.22 8.94 0.15
C CYS A 376 -4.17 7.93 0.61
N GLY A 377 -2.97 8.00 0.05
CA GLY A 377 -1.91 7.03 0.26
C GLY A 377 -2.15 5.72 -0.50
N GLU A 378 -1.48 4.64 -0.12
CA GLU A 378 -1.47 3.36 -0.86
C GLU A 378 -2.85 2.68 -1.00
N VAL A 379 -3.85 3.07 -0.20
CA VAL A 379 -5.23 2.56 -0.40
C VAL A 379 -5.89 3.16 -1.65
N ALA A 380 -5.41 4.31 -2.13
CA ALA A 380 -5.99 5.03 -3.26
C ALA A 380 -5.27 4.73 -4.57
N CYS A 381 -6.01 4.76 -5.67
CA CYS A 381 -5.48 4.84 -7.02
C CYS A 381 -5.77 6.24 -7.57
N THR A 382 -4.76 7.10 -7.53
CA THR A 382 -4.79 8.49 -8.01
C THR A 382 -4.41 8.59 -9.50
N GLY A 383 -3.88 7.50 -10.06
CA GLY A 383 -3.26 7.45 -11.38
C GLY A 383 -1.79 7.91 -11.41
N LEU A 384 -1.19 8.33 -10.29
CA LEU A 384 0.21 8.79 -10.24
C LEU A 384 1.20 7.76 -10.80
N HIS A 385 1.05 6.51 -10.39
CA HIS A 385 2.04 5.46 -10.60
C HIS A 385 1.86 4.66 -11.90
N GLY A 386 0.76 4.89 -12.64
CA GLY A 386 0.42 4.11 -13.83
C GLY A 386 0.48 2.59 -13.57
N ALA A 387 1.31 1.87 -14.34
CA ALA A 387 1.49 0.43 -14.21
C ALA A 387 2.74 0.03 -13.40
N ASN A 388 3.52 0.99 -12.91
CA ASN A 388 4.71 0.73 -12.11
C ASN A 388 5.16 1.99 -11.36
N ARG A 389 5.20 1.89 -10.03
CA ARG A 389 5.61 3.01 -9.18
C ARG A 389 7.11 3.28 -9.27
N LEU A 390 7.48 4.55 -9.44
CA LEU A 390 8.84 5.04 -9.22
C LEU A 390 9.22 5.00 -7.72
N GLY A 391 10.44 4.53 -7.42
CA GLY A 391 10.98 4.49 -6.06
C GLY A 391 10.81 5.83 -5.33
N SER A 392 10.54 5.79 -4.03
CA SER A 392 10.36 6.98 -3.18
C SER A 392 9.20 7.97 -3.52
N ASN A 393 8.35 7.68 -4.51
CA ASN A 393 7.12 8.46 -4.76
C ASN A 393 5.93 8.10 -3.82
N SER A 394 5.93 6.95 -3.14
CA SER A 394 4.78 6.51 -2.33
C SER A 394 4.53 7.37 -1.08
N LEU A 395 5.60 7.73 -0.36
CA LEU A 395 5.49 8.63 0.79
C LEU A 395 5.08 10.04 0.33
N LEU A 396 5.62 10.50 -0.79
CA LEU A 396 5.25 11.78 -1.41
C LEU A 396 3.75 11.83 -1.73
N GLU A 397 3.22 10.81 -2.41
CA GLU A 397 1.78 10.73 -2.73
C GLU A 397 0.93 10.81 -1.46
N GLY A 398 1.31 10.07 -0.41
CA GLY A 398 0.61 10.11 0.87
C GLY A 398 0.60 11.50 1.50
N LEU A 399 1.72 12.24 1.45
CA LEU A 399 1.81 13.60 1.97
C LEU A 399 0.93 14.58 1.18
N VAL A 400 1.04 14.56 -0.15
CA VAL A 400 0.29 15.46 -1.04
C VAL A 400 -1.21 15.20 -0.93
N PHE A 401 -1.64 13.94 -1.12
CA PHE A 401 -3.06 13.61 -1.06
C PHE A 401 -3.63 13.68 0.37
N GLY A 402 -2.82 13.45 1.41
CA GLY A 402 -3.25 13.71 2.79
C GLY A 402 -3.66 15.18 3.00
N ARG A 403 -2.84 16.13 2.54
CA ARG A 403 -3.16 17.58 2.59
C ARG A 403 -4.39 17.92 1.74
N ARG A 404 -4.49 17.36 0.53
CA ARG A 404 -5.66 17.60 -0.34
C ARG A 404 -6.95 17.03 0.24
N CYS A 405 -6.94 15.83 0.82
CA CYS A 405 -8.09 15.29 1.52
C CYS A 405 -8.52 16.17 2.70
N ALA A 406 -7.58 16.69 3.49
CA ALA A 406 -7.89 17.62 4.58
C ALA A 406 -8.55 18.92 4.07
N ALA A 407 -7.98 19.52 3.02
CA ALA A 407 -8.55 20.73 2.40
C ALA A 407 -9.95 20.48 1.82
N THR A 408 -10.15 19.34 1.14
CA THR A 408 -11.45 18.94 0.60
C THR A 408 -12.48 18.71 1.69
N ALA A 409 -12.10 17.98 2.75
CA ALA A 409 -12.97 17.72 3.88
C ALA A 409 -13.39 19.03 4.55
N GLN A 410 -12.44 19.92 4.82
CA GLN A 410 -12.72 21.21 5.45
C GLN A 410 -13.64 22.07 4.57
N ALA A 411 -13.39 22.13 3.27
CA ALA A 411 -14.21 22.91 2.35
C ALA A 411 -15.65 22.37 2.21
N ALA A 412 -15.86 21.06 2.42
CA ALA A 412 -17.20 20.47 2.48
C ALA A 412 -17.91 20.81 3.80
N ILE A 413 -17.18 20.72 4.90
CA ILE A 413 -17.63 21.07 6.26
C ILE A 413 -18.05 22.54 6.35
N ASP A 414 -17.26 23.45 5.78
CA ASP A 414 -17.54 24.89 5.80
C ASP A 414 -18.76 25.25 4.91
N ARG A 415 -19.02 24.47 3.84
CA ARG A 415 -20.15 24.69 2.92
C ARG A 415 -21.50 24.19 3.44
N ALA A 416 -21.49 23.12 4.22
CA ALA A 416 -22.70 22.50 4.76
C ALA A 416 -22.55 22.33 6.28
N PRO A 417 -22.63 23.42 7.08
CA PRO A 417 -22.39 23.40 8.53
C PRO A 417 -23.46 22.61 9.33
N GLU A 418 -24.50 22.12 8.67
CA GLU A 418 -25.59 21.37 9.29
C GLU A 418 -25.08 20.13 10.05
N ALA A 419 -25.82 19.79 11.10
CA ALA A 419 -25.48 18.67 11.99
C ALA A 419 -25.49 17.33 11.25
N LEU A 420 -24.72 16.37 11.77
CA LEU A 420 -24.71 15.00 11.28
C LEU A 420 -26.11 14.40 11.26
N SER A 421 -26.58 14.02 10.08
CA SER A 421 -27.83 13.28 9.95
C SER A 421 -27.73 11.92 10.65
N VAL A 422 -28.64 11.68 11.60
CA VAL A 422 -28.75 10.43 12.35
C VAL A 422 -29.76 9.51 11.64
N HIS A 423 -29.40 9.05 10.45
CA HIS A 423 -30.19 8.01 9.78
C HIS A 423 -30.02 6.67 10.51
N ALA A 424 -31.10 5.90 10.61
CA ALA A 424 -31.01 4.51 11.06
C ALA A 424 -30.25 3.70 10.01
N ILE A 425 -29.16 3.05 10.43
CA ILE A 425 -28.36 2.16 9.58
C ILE A 425 -28.27 0.83 10.30
N GLN A 426 -28.54 -0.26 9.56
CA GLN A 426 -28.59 -1.61 10.11
C GLN A 426 -27.91 -2.59 9.15
N GLY A 427 -27.21 -3.56 9.72
CA GLY A 427 -26.79 -4.78 9.03
C GLY A 427 -27.74 -5.89 9.43
N LEU A 428 -28.67 -6.26 8.55
CA LEU A 428 -29.72 -7.23 8.87
C LEU A 428 -29.14 -8.63 9.06
N PRO A 429 -29.71 -9.42 10.00
CA PRO A 429 -29.31 -10.80 10.23
C PRO A 429 -29.51 -11.65 8.97
N GLU A 430 -28.48 -12.39 8.60
CA GLU A 430 -28.55 -13.47 7.61
C GLU A 430 -28.19 -14.77 8.31
N GLU A 431 -28.91 -15.86 8.02
CA GLU A 431 -28.64 -17.15 8.66
C GLU A 431 -27.17 -17.56 8.46
N PRO A 432 -26.39 -17.75 9.55
CA PRO A 432 -24.99 -18.10 9.44
C PRO A 432 -24.82 -19.51 8.85
N ALA A 433 -23.85 -19.65 7.95
CA ALA A 433 -23.49 -20.95 7.41
C ALA A 433 -22.76 -21.82 8.45
N TYR A 434 -23.26 -23.03 8.65
CA TYR A 434 -22.59 -24.07 9.44
C TYR A 434 -21.29 -24.55 8.77
N GLY A 435 -20.26 -24.77 9.58
CA GLY A 435 -19.01 -25.42 9.18
C GLY A 435 -17.78 -24.78 9.82
N ASN A 436 -16.92 -25.57 10.46
CA ASN A 436 -15.66 -25.10 11.02
C ASN A 436 -14.58 -25.19 9.94
N LEU A 437 -14.03 -24.05 9.52
CA LEU A 437 -12.84 -23.97 8.69
C LEU A 437 -11.71 -23.38 9.53
N ASN A 438 -10.53 -23.96 9.41
CA ASN A 438 -9.34 -23.40 10.04
C ASN A 438 -8.93 -22.14 9.26
N LEU A 439 -9.14 -20.96 9.87
CA LEU A 439 -8.83 -19.66 9.26
C LEU A 439 -7.35 -19.55 8.88
N ALA A 440 -6.46 -20.09 9.71
CA ALA A 440 -5.02 -20.08 9.44
C ALA A 440 -4.68 -20.91 8.19
N ASP A 441 -5.28 -22.08 8.03
CA ASP A 441 -5.03 -22.94 6.86
C ASP A 441 -5.54 -22.29 5.57
N VAL A 442 -6.73 -21.68 5.62
CA VAL A 442 -7.29 -20.96 4.46
C VAL A 442 -6.43 -19.74 4.14
N GLY A 443 -6.03 -18.95 5.14
CA GLY A 443 -5.16 -17.78 4.96
C GLY A 443 -3.80 -18.17 4.36
N ASN A 444 -3.17 -19.23 4.86
CA ASN A 444 -1.92 -19.77 4.32
C ASN A 444 -2.05 -20.26 2.86
N SER A 445 -3.16 -20.94 2.57
CA SER A 445 -3.46 -21.45 1.23
C SER A 445 -3.71 -20.31 0.24
N LEU A 446 -4.49 -19.30 0.64
CA LEU A 446 -4.75 -18.11 -0.15
C LEU A 446 -3.46 -17.40 -0.51
N ARG A 447 -2.60 -17.12 0.48
CA ARG A 447 -1.33 -16.42 0.25
C ARG A 447 -0.40 -17.18 -0.69
N SER A 448 -0.36 -18.50 -0.57
CA SER A 448 0.45 -19.36 -1.44
C SER A 448 -0.09 -19.41 -2.86
N LEU A 449 -1.41 -19.47 -3.02
CA LEU A 449 -2.10 -19.46 -4.31
C LEU A 449 -1.88 -18.13 -5.03
N VAL A 450 -2.12 -17.00 -4.36
CA VAL A 450 -1.97 -15.66 -4.94
C VAL A 450 -0.50 -15.39 -5.32
N TRP A 451 0.45 -15.81 -4.49
CA TRP A 451 1.88 -15.74 -4.83
C TRP A 451 2.23 -16.51 -6.12
N ARG A 452 1.65 -17.69 -6.31
CA ARG A 452 1.90 -18.52 -7.50
C ARG A 452 1.20 -17.97 -8.74
N SER A 453 -0.09 -17.61 -8.63
CA SER A 453 -0.95 -17.30 -9.78
C SER A 453 -0.96 -15.82 -10.17
N ALA A 454 -0.83 -14.91 -9.20
CA ALA A 454 -0.85 -13.46 -9.40
C ALA A 454 0.48 -12.80 -8.97
N GLY A 455 1.57 -13.56 -9.03
CA GLY A 455 2.93 -13.14 -8.71
C GLY A 455 3.58 -12.29 -9.81
N VAL A 456 4.91 -12.36 -9.88
CA VAL A 456 5.75 -11.62 -10.85
C VAL A 456 5.47 -12.04 -12.30
N VAL A 457 5.25 -13.33 -12.54
CA VAL A 457 4.91 -13.91 -13.85
C VAL A 457 3.54 -14.57 -13.73
N ARG A 458 2.69 -14.37 -14.74
CA ARG A 458 1.29 -14.79 -14.71
C ARG A 458 0.91 -15.46 -16.02
N THR A 459 -0.06 -16.36 -15.95
CA THR A 459 -0.70 -16.98 -17.12
C THR A 459 -2.22 -16.98 -16.95
N GLY A 460 -2.97 -17.00 -18.05
CA GLY A 460 -4.43 -17.08 -18.00
C GLY A 460 -4.93 -18.30 -17.23
N SER A 461 -4.31 -19.47 -17.44
CA SER A 461 -4.70 -20.71 -16.78
C SER A 461 -4.50 -20.70 -15.27
N GLU A 462 -3.38 -20.18 -14.76
CA GLU A 462 -3.14 -20.11 -13.32
C GLU A 462 -4.04 -19.08 -12.63
N LEU A 463 -4.39 -18.00 -13.34
CA LEU A 463 -5.34 -17.00 -12.87
C LEU A 463 -6.77 -17.56 -12.81
N ASP A 464 -7.19 -18.34 -13.82
CA ASP A 464 -8.49 -19.02 -13.82
C ASP A 464 -8.59 -20.03 -12.67
N GLU A 465 -7.57 -20.87 -12.44
CA GLU A 465 -7.51 -21.78 -11.29
C GLU A 465 -7.59 -21.02 -9.96
N ALA A 466 -6.89 -19.89 -9.84
CA ALA A 466 -6.92 -19.08 -8.63
C ALA A 466 -8.31 -18.49 -8.37
N LEU A 467 -8.98 -17.98 -9.42
CA LEU A 467 -10.34 -17.47 -9.31
C LEU A 467 -11.32 -18.54 -8.87
N GLU A 468 -11.21 -19.77 -9.39
CA GLU A 468 -12.05 -20.89 -8.98
C GLU A 468 -11.87 -21.22 -7.49
N MET A 469 -10.62 -21.31 -7.03
CA MET A 469 -10.31 -21.67 -5.64
C MET A 469 -10.68 -20.55 -4.65
N ILE A 470 -10.40 -19.29 -4.99
CA ILE A 470 -10.80 -18.14 -4.17
C ILE A 470 -12.33 -18.09 -4.09
N THR A 471 -13.03 -18.27 -5.20
CA THR A 471 -14.50 -18.33 -5.24
C THR A 471 -15.05 -19.48 -4.40
N PHE A 472 -14.37 -20.63 -4.39
CA PHE A 472 -14.70 -21.73 -3.50
C PHE A 472 -14.63 -21.29 -2.04
N TRP A 473 -13.51 -20.74 -1.56
CA TRP A 473 -13.40 -20.27 -0.17
C TRP A 473 -14.40 -19.16 0.18
N CYS A 474 -14.66 -18.24 -0.75
CA CYS A 474 -15.65 -17.18 -0.56
C CYS A 474 -17.05 -17.74 -0.26
N ARG A 475 -17.48 -18.83 -0.92
CA ARG A 475 -18.79 -19.47 -0.67
C ARG A 475 -18.96 -20.03 0.74
N TYR A 476 -17.87 -20.27 1.47
CA TYR A 476 -17.90 -20.79 2.83
C TYR A 476 -17.63 -19.73 3.90
N LEU A 477 -17.01 -18.60 3.54
CA LEU A 477 -16.50 -17.62 4.52
C LEU A 477 -17.19 -16.25 4.43
N MET A 478 -17.69 -15.83 3.27
CA MET A 478 -18.19 -14.45 3.09
C MET A 478 -19.53 -14.17 3.75
N ASP A 479 -20.27 -15.20 4.14
CA ASP A 479 -21.55 -15.09 4.85
C ASP A 479 -21.44 -15.49 6.33
N LYS A 480 -20.22 -15.66 6.85
CA LYS A 480 -19.97 -15.87 8.27
C LYS A 480 -19.78 -14.54 8.99
N GLU A 481 -20.30 -14.48 10.21
CA GLU A 481 -19.95 -13.45 11.17
C GLU A 481 -18.82 -13.99 12.06
N PHE A 482 -17.73 -13.25 12.12
CA PHE A 482 -16.62 -13.52 13.02
C PHE A 482 -16.67 -12.57 14.21
N ASP A 483 -16.07 -12.96 15.32
CA ASP A 483 -16.01 -12.24 16.59
C ASP A 483 -14.69 -11.50 16.81
N GLY A 484 -13.74 -11.62 15.87
CA GLY A 484 -12.45 -10.95 15.98
C GLY A 484 -11.75 -10.66 14.64
N PRO A 485 -10.68 -9.84 14.69
CA PRO A 485 -10.01 -9.31 13.50
C PRO A 485 -9.54 -10.36 12.50
N GLU A 486 -9.04 -11.52 12.97
CA GLU A 486 -8.47 -12.55 12.08
C GLU A 486 -9.48 -13.04 11.03
N GLY A 487 -10.75 -13.20 11.42
CA GLY A 487 -11.80 -13.63 10.51
C GLY A 487 -12.18 -12.55 9.49
N TRP A 488 -12.28 -11.30 9.94
CA TRP A 488 -12.59 -10.15 9.07
C TRP A 488 -11.44 -9.84 8.11
N GLU A 489 -10.19 -9.93 8.57
CA GLU A 489 -9.00 -9.82 7.74
C GLU A 489 -9.01 -10.89 6.64
N LEU A 490 -9.36 -12.13 6.96
CA LEU A 490 -9.45 -13.18 5.95
C LEU A 490 -10.53 -12.89 4.90
N GLN A 491 -11.69 -12.39 5.31
CA GLN A 491 -12.76 -11.95 4.38
C GLN A 491 -12.30 -10.80 3.48
N ASN A 492 -11.56 -9.83 4.02
CA ASN A 492 -10.97 -8.74 3.26
C ASN A 492 -9.92 -9.24 2.27
N MET A 493 -9.00 -10.11 2.72
CA MET A 493 -7.96 -10.70 1.89
C MET A 493 -8.56 -11.54 0.75
N LEU A 494 -9.61 -12.32 0.98
CA LEU A 494 -10.31 -13.07 -0.06
C LEU A 494 -10.93 -12.14 -1.10
N THR A 495 -11.61 -11.08 -0.64
CA THR A 495 -12.22 -10.06 -1.51
C THR A 495 -11.17 -9.43 -2.41
N VAL A 496 -10.10 -8.90 -1.82
CA VAL A 496 -9.03 -8.22 -2.55
C VAL A 496 -8.28 -9.17 -3.47
N SER A 497 -7.97 -10.39 -3.02
CA SER A 497 -7.29 -11.39 -3.85
C SER A 497 -8.09 -11.74 -5.11
N ARG A 498 -9.43 -11.86 -4.97
CA ARG A 498 -10.29 -12.11 -6.12
C ARG A 498 -10.26 -10.93 -7.11
N LEU A 499 -10.34 -9.70 -6.61
CA LEU A 499 -10.27 -8.49 -7.44
C LEU A 499 -8.93 -8.39 -8.21
N VAL A 500 -7.81 -8.65 -7.52
CA VAL A 500 -6.47 -8.70 -8.13
C VAL A 500 -6.43 -9.74 -9.26
N CYS A 501 -6.88 -10.97 -8.99
CA CYS A 501 -6.88 -12.04 -9.98
C CYS A 501 -7.83 -11.74 -11.17
N MET A 502 -9.00 -11.16 -10.93
CA MET A 502 -9.94 -10.78 -11.98
C MET A 502 -9.36 -9.73 -12.91
N SER A 503 -8.86 -8.62 -12.35
CA SER A 503 -8.26 -7.55 -13.15
C SER A 503 -7.04 -8.07 -13.90
N ALA A 504 -6.23 -8.93 -13.27
CA ALA A 504 -5.08 -9.54 -13.93
C ALA A 504 -5.48 -10.51 -15.05
N ARG A 505 -6.59 -11.24 -14.88
CA ARG A 505 -7.12 -12.16 -15.88
C ARG A 505 -7.72 -11.43 -17.08
N GLN A 506 -8.35 -10.29 -16.82
CA GLN A 506 -8.96 -9.42 -17.83
C GLN A 506 -7.90 -8.77 -18.71
N ARG A 507 -6.79 -8.27 -18.14
CA ARG A 507 -5.70 -7.64 -18.91
C ARG A 507 -4.93 -8.68 -19.74
N GLY A 508 -5.15 -8.66 -21.05
CA GLY A 508 -4.46 -9.51 -22.03
C GLY A 508 -3.28 -8.79 -22.70
N GLU A 509 -2.32 -8.30 -21.90
CA GLU A 509 -1.04 -7.73 -22.32
C GLU A 509 0.00 -7.87 -21.19
N SER A 510 1.23 -7.42 -21.43
CA SER A 510 2.21 -7.15 -20.38
C SER A 510 2.58 -5.67 -20.34
N ARG A 511 2.53 -5.05 -19.16
CA ARG A 511 2.84 -3.63 -18.93
C ARG A 511 3.28 -3.41 -17.49
N GLY A 512 4.46 -2.80 -17.31
CA GLY A 512 5.01 -2.50 -15.98
C GLY A 512 5.08 -3.73 -15.08
N VAL A 513 4.49 -3.66 -13.89
CA VAL A 513 4.50 -4.75 -12.91
C VAL A 513 3.51 -5.88 -13.23
N HIS A 514 2.68 -5.74 -14.26
CA HIS A 514 1.82 -6.79 -14.77
C HIS A 514 2.48 -7.49 -15.96
N TYR A 515 2.94 -8.73 -15.76
CA TYR A 515 3.55 -9.53 -16.82
C TYR A 515 2.81 -10.84 -17.03
N ARG A 516 2.30 -11.04 -18.25
CA ARG A 516 1.59 -12.23 -18.73
C ARG A 516 2.48 -12.95 -19.72
N SER A 517 2.99 -14.13 -19.38
CA SER A 517 3.86 -14.86 -20.31
C SER A 517 3.12 -15.40 -21.53
N ASP A 518 1.80 -15.52 -21.46
CA ASP A 518 0.90 -15.81 -22.57
C ASP A 518 0.47 -14.57 -23.37
N PHE A 519 0.80 -13.36 -22.90
CA PHE A 519 0.64 -12.09 -23.60
C PHE A 519 1.86 -11.18 -23.32
N PRO A 520 3.06 -11.53 -23.82
CA PRO A 520 4.31 -10.88 -23.39
C PRO A 520 4.48 -9.44 -23.88
N GLU A 521 3.71 -9.04 -24.90
CA GLU A 521 3.81 -7.71 -25.52
C GLU A 521 2.86 -6.70 -24.89
N THR A 522 3.25 -5.42 -24.96
CA THR A 522 2.33 -4.31 -24.67
C THR A 522 1.34 -4.13 -25.81
N SER A 523 0.14 -3.63 -25.51
CA SER A 523 -0.89 -3.34 -26.52
C SER A 523 -1.44 -1.91 -26.38
N PRO A 524 -1.60 -1.15 -27.48
CA PRO A 524 -2.28 0.14 -27.45
C PRO A 524 -3.72 0.07 -26.90
N ASN A 525 -4.43 -1.05 -27.13
CA ASN A 525 -5.81 -1.26 -26.66
C ASN A 525 -5.92 -1.36 -25.13
N TRP A 526 -4.80 -1.61 -24.47
CA TRP A 526 -4.72 -1.76 -23.03
C TRP A 526 -4.04 -0.57 -22.34
N ARG A 527 -3.77 0.53 -23.06
CA ARG A 527 -3.40 1.83 -22.47
C ARG A 527 -4.62 2.51 -21.82
N ARG A 528 -5.18 1.84 -20.82
CA ARG A 528 -6.39 2.22 -20.10
C ARG A 528 -6.39 1.59 -18.71
N HIS A 529 -7.16 2.19 -17.83
CA HIS A 529 -7.39 1.69 -16.48
C HIS A 529 -8.46 0.60 -16.48
N ILE A 530 -8.30 -0.39 -15.61
CA ILE A 530 -9.36 -1.37 -15.31
C ILE A 530 -10.09 -0.88 -14.07
N ILE A 531 -11.38 -0.63 -14.20
CA ILE A 531 -12.23 -0.21 -13.08
C ILE A 531 -13.10 -1.40 -12.68
N THR A 532 -13.07 -1.73 -11.39
CA THR A 532 -13.89 -2.78 -10.79
C THR A 532 -14.80 -2.14 -9.74
N ALA A 533 -16.12 -2.30 -9.90
CA ALA A 533 -17.10 -1.73 -8.98
C ALA A 533 -18.17 -2.77 -8.65
N ASN A 534 -18.73 -2.68 -7.45
CA ASN A 534 -19.81 -3.56 -6.99
C ASN A 534 -21.17 -3.00 -7.48
N ALA A 535 -21.46 -3.10 -8.78
CA ALA A 535 -22.64 -2.48 -9.41
C ALA A 535 -23.92 -3.35 -9.39
N SER A 536 -23.82 -4.59 -8.93
CA SER A 536 -24.95 -5.51 -8.67
C SER A 536 -24.58 -6.43 -7.50
N GLN A 537 -25.55 -6.92 -6.74
CA GLN A 537 -25.30 -7.92 -5.67
C GLN A 537 -24.77 -9.27 -6.20
N GLU A 538 -24.39 -9.35 -7.48
CA GLU A 538 -23.98 -10.54 -8.22
C GLU A 538 -22.51 -10.46 -8.72
N TRP A 539 -21.74 -9.43 -8.37
CA TRP A 539 -20.37 -9.21 -8.92
C TRP A 539 -19.29 -10.23 -8.50
N LEU A 540 -19.61 -11.23 -7.67
CA LEU A 540 -18.67 -12.31 -7.38
C LEU A 540 -18.98 -13.62 -8.11
#